data_AF-A0A1V1TBV7-F1
#
_entry.id   AF-A0A1V1TBV7-F1
#
_cell.length_a   1.000
_cell.length_b   1.000
_cell.length_c   1.000
_cell.angle_alpha   90.00
_cell.angle_beta   90.00
_cell.angle_gamma   90.00
#
_symmetry.space_group_name_H-M   'P 1'
#
loop_
_entity.id
_entity.type
_entity.pdbx_description
1 polymer ?
#
loop_
_entity_poly.entity_id
_entity_poly.type
_entity_poly.pdbx_seq_one_letter_code
_entity_poly.pdbx_strand_id
1 'polypeptide(L)' 'MAPSLSEEEIDDLIYLARAGDDADLTEMLQELVTRDGTTAADILGAAREEQTKATCLHMAAANGHASEF' A
#
# COMPACT_ATOMS: atom_id res chain seq x y z
N MET A 1 -4.92 15.99 3.73
CA MET A 1 -5.49 15.38 4.95
C MET A 1 -4.88 13.98 5.03
N ALA A 2 -4.44 13.50 6.19
CA ALA A 2 -3.91 12.13 6.24
C ALA A 2 -5.06 11.14 5.95
N PRO A 3 -4.87 10.16 5.05
CA PRO A 3 -5.89 9.15 4.79
C PRO A 3 -6.15 8.34 6.05
N SER A 4 -7.41 7.93 6.22
CA SER A 4 -7.85 7.16 7.38
C SER A 4 -8.09 5.71 6.95
N LEU A 5 -7.00 4.97 6.80
CA LEU A 5 -7.05 3.55 6.42
C LEU A 5 -7.50 2.68 7.61
N SER A 6 -8.31 1.66 7.34
CA SER A 6 -8.56 0.60 8.31
C SER A 6 -7.36 -0.35 8.42
N GLU A 7 -7.32 -1.16 9.48
CA GLU A 7 -6.30 -2.20 9.65
C GLU A 7 -6.35 -3.22 8.50
N GLU A 8 -7.56 -3.63 8.10
CA GLU A 8 -7.78 -4.52 6.94
C GLU A 8 -7.24 -3.92 5.64
N GLU A 9 -7.46 -2.62 5.40
CA GLU A 9 -6.93 -1.94 4.20
C GLU A 9 -5.40 -1.86 4.20
N ILE A 10 -4.79 -1.65 5.37
CA ILE A 10 -3.32 -1.66 5.51
C ILE A 10 -2.79 -3.06 5.22
N ASP A 11 -3.41 -4.10 5.80
CA ASP A 11 -3.01 -5.49 5.63
C ASP A 11 -3.13 -5.94 4.16
N ASP A 12 -4.21 -5.57 3.48
CA ASP A 12 -4.42 -5.87 2.06
C ASP A 12 -3.37 -5.17 1.17
N LEU A 13 -3.14 -3.87 1.35
CA LEU A 13 -2.09 -3.13 0.61
C LEU A 13 -0.69 -3.74 0.82
N ILE A 14 -0.39 -4.17 2.04
CA ILE A 14 0.85 -4.84 2.41
C ILE A 14 0.94 -6.23 1.76
N TYR A 15 -0.16 -6.98 1.75
CA TYR A 15 -0.25 -8.31 1.14
C TYR A 15 -0.05 -8.25 -0.37
N LEU A 16 -0.77 -7.37 -1.07
CA LEU A 16 -0.66 -7.23 -2.53
C LEU A 16 0.76 -6.84 -2.94
N ALA A 17 1.38 -5.90 -2.22
CA ALA A 17 2.78 -5.52 -2.44
C ALA A 17 3.77 -6.68 -2.16
N ARG A 18 3.49 -7.51 -1.15
CA ARG A 18 4.27 -8.72 -0.85
C ARG A 18 4.12 -9.78 -1.94
N ALA A 19 2.93 -9.93 -2.51
CA ALA A 19 2.62 -10.90 -3.54
C ALA A 19 3.10 -10.47 -4.94
N GLY A 20 3.38 -9.17 -5.13
CA GLY A 20 3.69 -8.60 -6.42
C GLY A 20 2.46 -8.51 -7.34
N ASP A 21 1.27 -8.42 -6.75
CA ASP A 21 0.03 -8.28 -7.52
C ASP A 21 -0.22 -6.81 -7.86
N ASP A 22 0.54 -6.31 -8.84
CA ASP A 22 0.56 -4.89 -9.21
C ASP A 22 -0.79 -4.40 -9.75
N ALA A 23 -1.59 -5.30 -10.35
CA ALA A 23 -2.89 -4.96 -10.92
C ALA A 23 -3.90 -4.65 -9.82
N ASP A 24 -4.09 -5.59 -8.89
CA ASP A 24 -5.02 -5.43 -7.76
C ASP A 24 -4.54 -4.32 -6.81
N LEU A 25 -3.22 -4.21 -6.59
CA LEU A 25 -2.65 -3.11 -5.80
C LEU A 25 -2.96 -1.74 -6.42
N THR A 26 -2.85 -1.63 -7.74
CA THR A 26 -3.14 -0.39 -8.46
C THR A 26 -4.63 -0.04 -8.41
N GLU A 27 -5.52 -1.03 -8.56
CA GLU A 27 -6.97 -0.84 -8.46
C GLU A 27 -7.35 -0.33 -7.07
N MET A 28 -6.92 -1.03 -6.02
CA MET A 28 -7.20 -0.65 -4.63
C MET A 28 -6.66 0.75 -4.29
N LEU A 29 -5.44 1.08 -4.75
CA LEU A 29 -4.88 2.42 -4.56
C LEU A 29 -5.73 3.51 -5.22
N GLN A 30 -6.27 3.26 -6.42
CA GLN A 30 -7.14 4.21 -7.11
C GLN A 30 -8.48 4.41 -6.40
N GLU A 31 -9.06 3.34 -5.85
CA GLU A 31 -10.28 3.39 -5.05
C GLU A 31 -10.08 4.24 -3.79
N LEU A 32 -8.99 3.99 -3.04
CA LEU A 32 -8.66 4.72 -1.82
C LEU A 32 -8.34 6.20 -2.09
N VAL A 33 -7.58 6.48 -3.16
CA VAL A 33 -7.29 7.84 -3.63
C VAL A 33 -8.58 8.61 -3.93
N THR A 34 -9.52 7.96 -4.62
CA THR A 34 -10.80 8.55 -5.00
C THR A 34 -11.69 8.79 -3.78
N ARG A 35 -11.75 7.82 -2.86
CA ARG A 35 -12.55 7.90 -1.64
C ARG A 35 -12.08 8.99 -0.70
N ASP A 36 -10.76 9.06 -0.48
CA ASP A 36 -10.17 9.94 0.54
C ASP A 36 -9.80 11.32 -0.04
N GLY A 37 -9.91 11.52 -1.36
CA GLY A 37 -9.55 12.77 -2.04
C GLY A 37 -8.08 13.14 -1.83
N THR A 38 -7.20 12.13 -1.84
CA THR A 38 -5.78 12.24 -1.48
C THR A 38 -4.88 11.71 -2.60
N THR A 39 -3.56 11.65 -2.40
CA THR A 39 -2.64 11.07 -3.41
C THR A 39 -2.27 9.63 -3.10
N ALA A 40 -1.84 8.87 -4.12
CA ALA A 40 -1.34 7.51 -3.90
C ALA A 40 -0.13 7.47 -2.95
N ALA A 41 0.71 8.51 -2.97
CA ALA A 41 1.82 8.66 -2.04
C ALA A 41 1.35 8.83 -0.59
N ASP A 42 0.25 9.57 -0.37
CA ASP A 42 -0.36 9.70 0.96
C ASP A 42 -0.93 8.36 1.45
N ILE A 43 -1.60 7.59 0.58
CA ILE A 43 -2.10 6.25 0.90
C ILE A 43 -0.93 5.32 1.26
N LEU A 44 0.08 5.22 0.40
CA LEU A 44 1.26 4.37 0.63
C LEU A 44 2.07 4.79 1.86
N GLY A 45 2.08 6.09 2.19
CA GLY A 45 2.70 6.62 3.40
C GLY A 45 1.96 6.25 4.68
N ALA A 46 0.63 6.12 4.61
CA ALA A 46 -0.21 5.67 5.72
C ALA A 46 -0.30 4.14 5.83
N ALA A 47 -0.11 3.41 4.72
CA ALA A 47 -0.10 1.95 4.64
C ALA A 47 1.17 1.37 5.26
N ARG A 48 1.20 1.36 6.59
CA ARG A 48 2.33 0.92 7.40
C ARG A 48 1.85 0.03 8.53
N GLU A 49 2.38 -1.18 8.57
CA GLU A 49 2.04 -2.18 9.58
C GLU A 49 2.50 -1.69 10.97
N GLU A 50 1.64 -1.77 11.99
CA GLU A 50 1.85 -1.06 13.26
C GLU A 50 2.96 -1.70 14.09
N GLN A 51 3.15 -3.01 14.03
CA GLN A 51 4.16 -3.70 14.84
C GLN A 51 5.54 -3.65 14.19
N THR A 52 5.61 -4.03 12.91
CA THR A 52 6.87 -4.16 12.19
C THR A 52 7.33 -2.88 11.52
N LYS A 53 6.42 -1.91 11.36
CA LYS A 53 6.65 -0.67 10.61
C LYS A 53 6.97 -0.91 9.12
N ALA A 54 6.71 -2.11 8.62
CA ALA A 54 6.85 -2.44 7.21
C ALA A 54 5.85 -1.65 6.36
N THR A 55 6.28 -1.28 5.17
CA THR A 55 5.44 -0.59 4.16
C THR A 55 5.31 -1.47 2.93
N CYS A 56 4.40 -1.10 2.02
CA CYS A 56 4.28 -1.75 0.71
C CYS A 56 5.66 -1.87 0.02
N LEU A 57 6.47 -0.81 0.08
CA LEU A 57 7.81 -0.82 -0.53
C LEU A 57 8.77 -1.81 0.14
N HIS A 58 8.77 -1.88 1.48
CA HIS A 58 9.59 -2.87 2.19
C HIS A 58 9.22 -4.28 1.75
N MET A 59 7.92 -4.57 1.64
CA MET A 59 7.41 -5.89 1.31
C MET A 59 7.66 -6.25 -0.15
N ALA A 60 7.41 -5.34 -1.09
CA ALA A 60 7.73 -5.54 -2.49
C ALA A 60 9.22 -5.78 -2.71
N ALA A 61 10.09 -4.97 -2.10
CA ALA A 61 11.55 -5.13 -2.21
C ALA A 61 12.04 -6.45 -1.59
N ALA A 62 11.55 -6.81 -0.40
CA ALA A 62 11.95 -8.04 0.28
C ALA A 62 11.53 -9.32 -0.46
N ASN A 63 10.53 -9.24 -1.34
CA ASN A 63 10.00 -10.39 -2.10
C ASN A 63 10.36 -10.33 -3.60
N GLY A 64 11.21 -9.39 -4.02
CA GLY A 64 11.69 -9.31 -5.41
C GLY A 64 10.70 -8.67 -6.40
N HIS A 65 9.73 -7.90 -5.89
CA HIS A 65 8.68 -7.22 -6.66
C HIS A 65 8.91 -5.70 -6.79
N ALA A 66 9.95 -5.15 -6.15
CA ALA A 66 10.38 -3.79 -6.44
C ALA A 66 11.07 -3.79 -7.81
N SER A 67 10.29 -3.67 -8.89
CA SER A 67 10.81 -3.41 -10.23
C SER A 67 11.51 -2.04 -10.25
N GLU A 68 12.51 -1.88 -11.13
CA GLU A 68 13.53 -0.83 -11.06
C GLU A 68 12.93 0.56 -10.83
N PHE A 69 13.32 1.19 -9.72
CA PHE A 69 13.06 2.61 -9.41
C PHE A 69 13.56 3.54 -10.52
#